data_AF-A0A2W6UM24-F1
#
_entry.id   AF-A0A2W6UM24-F1
#
_cell.length_a   1.000
_cell.length_b   1.000
_cell.length_c   1.000
_cell.angle_alpha   90.00
_cell.angle_beta   90.00
_cell.angle_gamma   90.00
#
_symmetry.space_group_name_H-M   'P 1'
#
loop_
_entity.id
_entity.type
_entity.pdbx_description
1 polymer ?
#
loop_
_entity_poly.entity_id
_entity_poly.type
_entity_poly.pdbx_seq_one_letter_code
_entity_poly.pdbx_strand_id
1 'polypeptide(L)'
;MTVIHHVRVHRSEENLAREDQLADKIAQVAADPVAVDADVVEMIINRVIDNASVAAASLTRGPVVAARAQALDHPVSRNGHGATVFGEPNATVSSPEWAAWANGVAVRELDYHDTFLAAEYSHPGDNIPPILAVAQHAGKDGAALVRAVATGYEIQMDLVRAISLHKHKIDHVAHLGPSAAAGIGTLLDLDEATIS
;
A
#
# COMPACT_ATOMS: atom_id res chain seq x y z
N MET A 1 -19.68 9.64 10.14
CA MET A 1 -19.72 11.10 9.92
C MET A 1 -18.35 11.49 9.42
N THR A 2 -18.22 12.09 8.24
CA THR A 2 -16.92 12.47 7.68
C THR A 2 -16.29 13.59 8.52
N VAL A 3 -15.04 13.42 8.94
CA VAL A 3 -14.27 14.41 9.69
C VAL A 3 -13.33 15.11 8.73
N ILE A 4 -13.37 16.45 8.69
CA ILE A 4 -12.46 17.25 7.86
C ILE A 4 -11.34 17.77 8.75
N HIS A 5 -10.10 17.42 8.40
CA HIS A 5 -8.90 17.91 9.07
C HIS A 5 -8.27 19.05 8.27
N HIS A 6 -8.09 20.21 8.91
CA HIS A 6 -7.34 21.32 8.33
C HIS A 6 -5.86 21.18 8.69
N VAL A 7 -5.04 20.86 7.69
CA VAL A 7 -3.59 20.73 7.85
C VAL A 7 -2.84 21.87 7.19
N ARG A 8 -1.68 22.22 7.74
CA ARG A 8 -0.71 23.16 7.14
C ARG A 8 0.70 22.65 7.36
N VAL A 9 1.66 23.23 6.66
CA VAL A 9 3.08 23.02 6.98
C VAL A 9 3.43 23.71 8.31
N HIS A 10 4.25 23.05 9.12
CA HIS A 10 4.79 23.59 10.37
C HIS A 10 6.32 23.57 10.30
N ARG A 11 6.96 24.63 10.79
CA ARG A 11 8.40 24.62 11.03
C ARG A 11 8.71 23.69 12.21
N SER A 12 9.91 23.11 12.20
CA SER A 12 10.35 22.20 13.27
C SER A 12 10.36 22.84 14.66
N GLU A 13 10.49 24.16 14.76
CA GLU A 13 10.46 24.91 16.04
C GLU A 13 9.05 25.14 16.60
N GLU A 14 7.99 24.90 15.81
CA GLU A 14 6.60 25.16 16.23
C GLU A 14 6.05 24.09 17.19
N ASN A 15 6.80 23.02 17.48
CA ASN A 15 6.44 21.94 18.42
C ASN A 15 4.97 21.50 18.33
N LEU A 16 4.53 21.15 17.11
CA LEU A 16 3.17 20.69 16.85
C LEU A 16 2.85 19.45 17.71
N ALA A 17 1.76 19.55 18.48
CA ALA A 17 1.27 18.45 19.30
C ALA A 17 1.02 17.22 18.43
N ARG A 18 1.30 16.02 18.95
CA ARG A 18 1.26 14.77 18.16
C ARG A 18 -0.12 14.57 17.54
N GLU A 19 -1.16 14.77 18.35
CA GLU A 19 -2.56 14.66 17.96
C GLU A 19 -2.96 15.58 16.82
N ASP A 20 -2.21 16.66 16.56
CA ASP A 20 -2.47 17.60 15.47
C ASP A 20 -1.66 17.29 14.20
N GLN A 21 -0.76 16.30 14.25
CA GLN A 21 0.04 15.88 13.09
C GLN A 21 -0.82 15.06 12.12
N LEU A 22 -0.59 15.23 10.82
CA LEU A 22 -1.28 14.44 9.79
C LEU A 22 -1.02 12.94 9.96
N ALA A 23 0.19 12.56 10.38
CA ALA A 23 0.54 11.16 10.68
C ALA A 23 -0.37 10.55 11.74
N ASP A 24 -0.68 11.31 12.80
CA ASP A 24 -1.58 10.86 13.87
C ASP A 24 -3.01 10.69 13.38
N LYS A 25 -3.50 11.60 12.52
CA LYS A 25 -4.83 11.45 11.90
C LYS A 25 -4.92 10.23 10.99
N ILE A 26 -3.85 9.93 10.24
CA ILE A 26 -3.76 8.71 9.43
C ILE A 26 -3.75 7.46 10.32
N ALA A 27 -3.00 7.50 11.41
CA ALA A 27 -2.90 6.40 12.36
C ALA A 27 -4.25 6.08 13.03
N GLN A 28 -5.03 7.10 13.39
CA GLN A 28 -6.40 6.93 13.93
C GLN A 28 -7.31 6.17 12.95
N VAL A 29 -7.25 6.50 11.66
CA VAL A 29 -8.02 5.78 10.63
C VAL A 29 -7.50 4.34 10.47
N ALA A 30 -6.18 4.16 10.47
CA ALA A 30 -5.56 2.84 10.28
C ALA A 30 -5.81 1.86 11.45
N ALA A 31 -5.92 2.39 12.67
CA ALA A 31 -6.21 1.60 13.87
C ALA A 31 -7.72 1.41 14.14
N ASP A 32 -8.60 2.09 13.38
CA ASP A 32 -10.04 1.96 13.56
C ASP A 32 -10.49 0.50 13.29
N PRO A 33 -11.15 -0.16 14.26
CA PRO A 33 -11.61 -1.54 14.10
C PRO A 33 -12.90 -1.67 13.26
N VAL A 34 -13.33 -0.60 12.58
CA VAL A 34 -14.53 -0.61 11.73
C VAL A 34 -14.48 -1.74 10.70
N ALA A 35 -15.60 -2.44 10.56
CA ALA A 35 -15.73 -3.51 9.58
C ALA A 35 -15.82 -2.92 8.16
N VAL A 36 -15.24 -3.64 7.19
CA VAL A 36 -15.34 -3.28 5.77
C VAL A 36 -16.68 -3.76 5.23
N ASP A 37 -17.41 -2.87 4.56
CA ASP A 37 -18.70 -3.19 3.95
C ASP A 37 -18.57 -4.24 2.83
N ALA A 38 -19.61 -5.06 2.63
CA ALA A 38 -19.53 -6.24 1.75
C ALA A 38 -19.26 -5.90 0.29
N ASP A 39 -19.76 -4.76 -0.20
CA ASP A 39 -19.51 -4.25 -1.55
C ASP A 39 -18.07 -3.74 -1.71
N VAL A 40 -17.50 -3.14 -0.66
CA VAL A 40 -16.07 -2.77 -0.61
C VAL A 40 -15.19 -4.02 -0.62
N VAL A 41 -15.55 -5.06 0.14
CA VAL A 41 -14.86 -6.36 0.10
C VAL A 41 -14.85 -6.94 -1.32
N GLU A 42 -16.01 -6.98 -1.98
CA GLU A 42 -16.15 -7.46 -3.36
C GLU A 42 -15.27 -6.68 -4.33
N MET A 43 -15.27 -5.35 -4.22
CA MET A 43 -14.44 -4.49 -5.06
C MET A 43 -12.94 -4.72 -4.82
N ILE A 44 -12.50 -4.87 -3.57
CA ILE A 44 -11.10 -5.16 -3.24
C ILE A 44 -10.67 -6.50 -3.85
N ILE A 45 -11.52 -7.53 -3.80
CA ILE A 45 -11.24 -8.82 -4.47
C ILE A 45 -11.01 -8.60 -5.97
N ASN A 46 -11.87 -7.82 -6.63
CA ASN A 46 -11.69 -7.48 -8.04
C ASN A 46 -10.35 -6.76 -8.29
N ARG A 47 -9.95 -5.83 -7.41
CA ARG A 47 -8.66 -5.11 -7.53
C ARG A 47 -7.46 -6.04 -7.37
N VAL A 48 -7.51 -7.01 -6.46
CA VAL A 48 -6.45 -8.02 -6.32
C VAL A 48 -6.32 -8.87 -7.57
N ILE A 49 -7.44 -9.31 -8.16
CA ILE A 49 -7.45 -10.08 -9.42
C ILE A 49 -6.90 -9.25 -10.59
N ASP A 50 -7.30 -7.98 -10.69
CA ASP A 50 -6.81 -7.03 -11.70
C ASP A 50 -5.29 -6.84 -11.59
N ASN A 51 -4.79 -6.57 -10.38
CA ASN A 51 -3.36 -6.42 -10.08
C ASN A 51 -2.56 -7.65 -10.55
N ALA A 52 -3.01 -8.86 -10.18
CA ALA A 52 -2.38 -10.11 -10.57
C ALA A 52 -2.39 -10.32 -12.10
N SER A 53 -3.47 -9.90 -12.77
CA SER A 53 -3.60 -9.99 -14.22
C SER A 53 -2.62 -9.06 -14.96
N VAL A 54 -2.47 -7.82 -14.49
CA VAL A 54 -1.52 -6.86 -15.04
C VAL A 54 -0.07 -7.31 -14.81
N ALA A 55 0.24 -7.83 -13.61
CA ALA A 55 1.53 -8.41 -13.32
C ALA A 55 1.86 -9.60 -14.23
N ALA A 56 0.89 -10.49 -14.48
CA ALA A 56 1.05 -11.62 -15.39
C ALA A 56 1.37 -11.15 -16.83
N ALA A 57 0.71 -10.09 -17.29
CA ALA A 57 0.93 -9.52 -18.62
C ALA A 57 2.31 -8.84 -18.76
N SER A 58 2.93 -8.41 -17.65
CA SER A 58 4.20 -7.67 -17.65
C SER A 58 5.44 -8.53 -17.37
N LEU A 59 5.30 -9.84 -17.10
CA LEU A 59 6.38 -10.71 -16.60
C LEU A 59 7.66 -10.76 -17.45
N THR A 60 7.55 -10.47 -18.76
CA THR A 60 8.65 -10.50 -19.73
C THR A 60 9.27 -9.13 -20.00
N ARG A 61 8.76 -8.07 -19.36
CA ARG A 61 9.27 -6.70 -19.49
C ARG A 61 10.61 -6.58 -18.78
N GLY A 62 11.56 -5.89 -19.40
CA GLY A 62 12.93 -5.74 -18.88
C GLY A 62 13.01 -5.30 -17.41
N PRO A 63 12.30 -4.23 -17.00
CA PRO A 63 12.27 -3.79 -15.61
C PRO A 63 11.73 -4.85 -14.64
N VAL A 64 10.67 -5.56 -15.05
CA VAL A 64 10.03 -6.62 -14.24
C VAL A 64 10.97 -7.81 -14.06
N VAL A 65 11.66 -8.24 -15.13
CA VAL A 65 12.67 -9.30 -15.07
C VAL A 65 13.82 -8.89 -14.13
N ALA A 66 14.30 -7.65 -14.23
CA ALA A 66 15.39 -7.16 -13.39
C ALA A 66 14.97 -7.09 -11.91
N ALA A 67 13.78 -6.57 -11.60
CA ALA A 67 13.27 -6.49 -10.24
C ALA A 67 13.04 -7.88 -9.63
N ARG A 68 12.53 -8.84 -10.42
CA ARG A 68 12.39 -10.24 -10.01
C ARG A 68 13.74 -10.88 -9.69
N ALA A 69 14.73 -10.68 -10.56
CA ALA A 69 16.09 -11.19 -10.32
C ALA A 69 16.70 -10.62 -9.03
N GLN A 70 16.53 -9.31 -8.77
CA GLN A 70 16.93 -8.71 -7.51
C GLN A 70 16.23 -9.40 -6.32
N ALA A 71 14.91 -9.54 -6.38
CA ALA A 71 14.18 -10.14 -5.25
C ALA A 71 14.61 -11.57 -4.93
N LEU A 72 15.00 -12.36 -5.93
CA LEU A 72 15.48 -13.73 -5.72
C LEU A 72 16.85 -13.82 -5.02
N ASP A 73 17.65 -12.75 -5.06
CA ASP A 73 18.92 -12.66 -4.32
C ASP A 73 18.72 -12.22 -2.85
N HIS A 74 17.48 -11.92 -2.44
CA HIS A 74 17.16 -11.47 -1.08
C HIS A 74 16.36 -12.53 -0.31
N PRO A 75 17.03 -13.38 0.48
CA PRO A 75 16.38 -14.50 1.15
C PRO A 75 15.40 -14.05 2.23
N VAL A 76 14.47 -14.93 2.57
CA VAL A 76 13.50 -14.73 3.65
C VAL A 76 14.19 -14.41 4.98
N SER A 77 13.62 -13.47 5.74
CA SER A 77 14.11 -13.14 7.09
C SER A 77 14.00 -14.34 8.04
N ARG A 78 14.85 -14.37 9.08
CA ARG A 78 15.03 -15.55 9.96
C ARG A 78 13.76 -16.04 10.69
N ASN A 79 12.70 -15.23 10.75
CA ASN A 79 11.49 -15.51 11.54
C ASN A 79 10.17 -15.30 10.77
N GLY A 80 10.20 -15.17 9.44
CA GLY A 80 8.99 -14.97 8.66
C GLY A 80 8.77 -16.03 7.59
N HIS A 81 7.56 -16.09 7.05
CA HIS A 81 7.18 -17.06 6.02
C HIS A 81 7.67 -16.65 4.62
N GLY A 82 8.12 -15.40 4.47
CA GLY A 82 8.47 -14.82 3.17
C GLY A 82 7.23 -14.43 2.38
N ALA A 83 7.46 -13.94 1.17
CA ALA A 83 6.43 -13.53 0.24
C ALA A 83 6.74 -14.03 -1.17
N THR A 84 5.70 -14.35 -1.92
CA THR A 84 5.82 -14.88 -3.28
C THR A 84 6.14 -13.77 -4.27
N VAL A 85 6.88 -14.10 -5.32
CA VAL A 85 7.21 -13.17 -6.42
C VAL A 85 6.45 -13.58 -7.68
N PHE A 86 5.78 -12.63 -8.34
CA PHE A 86 5.02 -12.90 -9.56
C PHE A 86 5.91 -13.49 -10.67
N GLY A 87 5.42 -14.56 -11.30
CA GLY A 87 6.13 -15.29 -12.34
C GLY A 87 7.01 -16.43 -11.83
N GLU A 88 7.13 -16.60 -10.51
CA GLU A 88 7.83 -17.74 -9.90
C GLU A 88 6.84 -18.80 -9.37
N PRO A 89 7.29 -20.06 -9.19
CA PRO A 89 6.51 -21.04 -8.45
C PRO A 89 6.18 -20.57 -7.03
N ASN A 90 5.00 -20.91 -6.50
CA ASN A 90 4.55 -20.48 -5.16
C ASN A 90 5.48 -20.92 -4.01
N ALA A 91 6.31 -21.95 -4.20
CA ALA A 91 7.30 -22.39 -3.22
C ALA A 91 8.54 -21.47 -3.17
N THR A 92 8.72 -20.62 -4.18
CA THR A 92 9.80 -19.63 -4.27
C THR A 92 9.36 -18.36 -3.57
N VAL A 93 9.99 -18.09 -2.42
CA VAL A 93 9.68 -16.93 -1.57
C VAL A 93 10.92 -16.09 -1.31
N SER A 94 10.71 -14.77 -1.20
CA SER A 94 11.72 -13.76 -0.89
C SER A 94 11.37 -13.04 0.42
N SER A 95 12.28 -12.20 0.89
CA SER A 95 11.97 -11.18 1.91
C SER A 95 10.79 -10.29 1.46
N PRO A 96 9.90 -9.87 2.39
CA PRO A 96 8.67 -9.16 2.05
C PRO A 96 8.93 -7.83 1.35
N GLU A 97 9.99 -7.11 1.72
CA GLU A 97 10.38 -5.83 1.11
C GLU A 97 10.77 -6.01 -0.37
N TRP A 98 11.47 -7.10 -0.69
CA TRP A 98 11.91 -7.36 -2.07
C TRP A 98 10.82 -8.00 -2.92
N ALA A 99 9.95 -8.82 -2.32
CA ALA A 99 8.75 -9.30 -2.99
C ALA A 99 7.78 -8.13 -3.31
N ALA A 100 7.59 -7.19 -2.37
CA ALA A 100 6.82 -5.97 -2.58
C ALA A 100 7.38 -5.14 -3.73
N TRP A 101 8.71 -4.95 -3.77
CA TRP A 101 9.40 -4.26 -4.86
C TRP A 101 9.15 -4.93 -6.22
N ALA A 102 9.46 -6.22 -6.35
CA ALA A 102 9.33 -6.92 -7.62
C ALA A 102 7.88 -6.98 -8.11
N ASN A 103 6.94 -7.25 -7.20
CA ASN A 103 5.53 -7.34 -7.53
C ASN A 103 4.94 -5.95 -7.87
N GLY A 104 5.35 -4.90 -7.15
CA GLY A 104 4.96 -3.52 -7.44
C GLY A 104 5.42 -3.08 -8.83
N VAL A 105 6.68 -3.37 -9.19
CA VAL A 105 7.20 -3.11 -10.54
C VAL A 105 6.37 -3.85 -11.60
N ALA A 106 6.05 -5.13 -11.36
CA ALA A 106 5.22 -5.92 -12.29
C ALA A 106 3.82 -5.32 -12.50
N VAL A 107 3.17 -4.89 -11.43
CA VAL A 107 1.82 -4.33 -11.46
C VAL A 107 1.77 -2.96 -12.15
N ARG A 108 2.79 -2.13 -11.92
CA ARG A 108 2.83 -0.75 -12.42
C ARG A 108 3.37 -0.61 -13.84
N GLU A 109 4.15 -1.58 -14.32
CA GLU A 109 4.89 -1.53 -15.59
C GLU A 109 4.03 -1.21 -16.82
N LEU A 110 2.80 -1.74 -16.92
CA LEU A 110 1.95 -1.55 -18.10
C LEU A 110 0.95 -0.40 -17.97
N ASP A 111 0.81 0.18 -16.77
CA ASP A 111 -0.16 1.24 -16.50
C ASP A 111 -1.62 0.86 -16.80
N TYR A 112 -1.97 -0.42 -16.59
CA TYR A 112 -3.29 -0.99 -16.93
C TYR A 112 -4.18 -1.26 -15.72
N HIS A 113 -3.66 -1.11 -14.50
CA HIS A 113 -4.46 -1.29 -13.29
C HIS A 113 -5.21 0.00 -12.95
N ASP A 114 -6.00 -0.05 -11.87
CA ASP A 114 -6.95 0.98 -11.49
C ASP A 114 -6.40 2.42 -11.51
N THR A 115 -7.29 3.39 -11.67
CA THR A 115 -6.94 4.82 -11.67
C THR A 115 -7.98 5.59 -10.88
N PHE A 116 -7.51 6.50 -10.04
CA PHE A 116 -8.33 7.45 -9.31
C PHE A 116 -7.96 8.88 -9.69
N LEU A 117 -8.96 9.69 -10.05
CA LEU A 117 -8.77 11.05 -10.56
C LEU A 117 -9.48 12.05 -9.65
N ALA A 118 -8.72 12.94 -9.03
CA ALA A 118 -9.24 14.03 -8.20
C ALA A 118 -8.36 15.29 -8.32
N ALA A 119 -7.97 15.92 -7.21
CA ALA A 119 -7.03 17.05 -7.23
C ALA A 119 -5.62 16.61 -7.66
N GLU A 120 -5.29 15.35 -7.40
CA GLU A 120 -4.17 14.59 -7.97
C GLU A 120 -4.73 13.38 -8.76
N TYR A 121 -3.88 12.69 -9.53
CA TYR A 121 -4.19 11.36 -10.07
C TYR A 121 -3.34 10.28 -9.38
N SER A 122 -3.88 9.09 -9.22
CA SER A 122 -3.16 7.98 -8.60
C SER A 122 -3.66 6.61 -9.03
N HIS A 123 -2.91 5.59 -8.63
CA HIS A 123 -3.31 4.19 -8.75
C HIS A 123 -3.34 3.55 -7.36
N PRO A 124 -4.50 3.53 -6.68
CA PRO A 124 -4.63 2.92 -5.36
C PRO A 124 -4.22 1.43 -5.30
N GLY A 125 -4.33 0.73 -6.44
CA GLY A 125 -3.83 -0.62 -6.66
C GLY A 125 -2.35 -0.82 -6.33
N ASP A 126 -1.54 0.24 -6.35
CA ASP A 126 -0.12 0.17 -5.95
C ASP A 126 0.08 -0.17 -4.46
N ASN A 127 -0.96 -0.05 -3.61
CA ASN A 127 -0.90 -0.50 -2.21
C ASN A 127 -0.96 -2.03 -2.06
N ILE A 128 -1.48 -2.75 -3.06
CA ILE A 128 -1.72 -4.20 -2.94
C ILE A 128 -0.41 -4.98 -2.81
N PRO A 129 0.62 -4.79 -3.66
CA PRO A 129 1.86 -5.54 -3.57
C PRO A 129 2.58 -5.47 -2.21
N PRO A 130 2.81 -4.29 -1.60
CA PRO A 130 3.46 -4.21 -0.29
C PRO A 130 2.62 -4.81 0.83
N ILE A 131 1.30 -4.56 0.85
CA ILE A 131 0.41 -5.10 1.89
C ILE A 131 0.32 -6.63 1.78
N LEU A 132 0.17 -7.16 0.56
CA LEU A 132 0.11 -8.60 0.32
C LEU A 132 1.42 -9.30 0.72
N ALA A 133 2.57 -8.70 0.40
CA ALA A 133 3.86 -9.27 0.77
C ALA A 133 4.02 -9.37 2.31
N VAL A 134 3.62 -8.34 3.05
CA VAL A 134 3.62 -8.39 4.52
C VAL A 134 2.60 -9.41 5.05
N ALA A 135 1.43 -9.51 4.41
CA ALA A 135 0.39 -10.46 4.83
C ALA A 135 0.87 -11.90 4.72
N GLN A 136 1.49 -12.26 3.60
CA GLN A 136 2.11 -13.57 3.40
C GLN A 136 3.21 -13.81 4.43
N HIS A 137 4.10 -12.83 4.61
CA HIS A 137 5.23 -12.95 5.53
C HIS A 137 4.81 -13.19 6.98
N ALA A 138 3.78 -12.46 7.44
CA ALA A 138 3.24 -12.54 8.78
C ALA A 138 2.18 -13.64 8.97
N GLY A 139 1.83 -14.40 7.92
CA GLY A 139 0.82 -15.45 7.99
C GLY A 139 -0.60 -14.93 8.26
N LYS A 140 -0.94 -13.74 7.73
CA LYS A 140 -2.26 -13.13 7.86
C LYS A 140 -3.27 -13.74 6.90
N ASP A 141 -4.54 -13.72 7.26
CA ASP A 141 -5.62 -14.25 6.43
C ASP A 141 -6.18 -13.21 5.44
N GLY A 142 -7.12 -13.67 4.61
CA GLY A 142 -7.75 -12.82 3.60
C GLY A 142 -8.60 -11.68 4.19
N ALA A 143 -9.20 -11.87 5.38
CA ALA A 143 -9.99 -10.83 6.02
C ALA A 143 -9.09 -9.68 6.50
N ALA A 144 -7.95 -9.99 7.11
CA ALA A 144 -6.93 -9.02 7.48
C ALA A 144 -6.36 -8.29 6.25
N LEU A 145 -6.09 -9.01 5.16
CA LEU A 145 -5.64 -8.41 3.91
C LEU A 145 -6.66 -7.42 3.34
N VAL A 146 -7.95 -7.78 3.30
CA VAL A 146 -9.00 -6.89 2.80
C VAL A 146 -9.12 -5.62 3.64
N ARG A 147 -9.08 -5.73 4.98
CA ARG A 147 -9.09 -4.56 5.88
C ARG A 147 -7.90 -3.62 5.63
N ALA A 148 -6.72 -4.20 5.44
CA ALA A 148 -5.50 -3.47 5.18
C ALA A 148 -5.52 -2.74 3.83
N VAL A 149 -5.97 -3.41 2.77
CA VAL A 149 -6.11 -2.81 1.43
C VAL A 149 -7.15 -1.69 1.46
N ALA A 150 -8.29 -1.90 2.15
CA ALA A 150 -9.30 -0.84 2.33
C ALA A 150 -8.69 0.41 2.97
N THR A 151 -7.89 0.24 4.02
CA THR A 151 -7.21 1.36 4.69
C THR A 151 -6.24 2.07 3.75
N GLY A 152 -5.38 1.32 3.05
CA GLY A 152 -4.43 1.92 2.11
C GLY A 152 -5.13 2.70 1.00
N TYR A 153 -6.24 2.17 0.47
CA TYR A 153 -7.06 2.87 -0.53
C TYR A 153 -7.66 4.15 0.02
N GLU A 154 -8.31 4.09 1.19
CA GLU A 154 -8.97 5.26 1.79
C GLU A 154 -7.97 6.39 2.04
N ILE A 155 -6.83 6.08 2.67
CA ILE A 155 -5.78 7.08 2.94
C ILE A 155 -5.25 7.70 1.65
N GLN A 156 -4.93 6.90 0.63
CA GLN A 156 -4.42 7.45 -0.61
C GLN A 156 -5.48 8.30 -1.33
N MET A 157 -6.73 7.83 -1.37
CA MET A 157 -7.83 8.54 -2.02
C MET A 157 -8.12 9.89 -1.34
N ASP A 158 -8.10 9.94 -0.01
CA ASP A 158 -8.29 11.19 0.74
C ASP A 158 -7.14 12.18 0.51
N LEU A 159 -5.90 11.69 0.53
CA LEU A 159 -4.73 12.50 0.20
C LEU A 159 -4.80 13.04 -1.24
N VAL A 160 -5.21 12.21 -2.20
CA VAL A 160 -5.34 12.57 -3.62
C VAL A 160 -6.50 13.54 -3.89
N ARG A 161 -7.60 13.45 -3.12
CA ARG A 161 -8.70 14.43 -3.16
C ARG A 161 -8.26 15.79 -2.61
N ALA A 162 -7.47 15.79 -1.54
CA ALA A 162 -7.15 17.01 -0.79
C ALA A 162 -5.87 17.74 -1.26
N ILE A 163 -4.83 17.00 -1.67
CA ILE A 163 -3.48 17.53 -1.88
C ILE A 163 -3.00 17.20 -3.28
N SER A 164 -2.93 18.22 -4.14
CA SER A 164 -2.33 18.13 -5.47
C SER A 164 -0.82 18.32 -5.39
N LEU A 165 -0.07 17.22 -5.41
CA LEU A 165 1.40 17.21 -5.34
C LEU A 165 2.03 17.71 -6.64
N HIS A 166 1.39 17.42 -7.78
CA HIS A 166 1.76 17.88 -9.10
C HIS A 166 1.88 19.41 -9.18
N LYS A 167 0.96 20.16 -8.54
CA LYS A 167 1.03 21.63 -8.45
C LYS A 167 2.32 22.11 -7.77
N HIS A 168 2.91 21.27 -6.93
CA HIS A 168 4.16 21.51 -6.22
C HIS A 168 5.35 20.80 -6.85
N LYS A 169 5.19 20.21 -8.05
CA LYS A 169 6.22 19.44 -8.78
C LYS A 169 6.73 18.22 -8.01
N ILE A 170 5.88 17.68 -7.14
CA ILE A 170 6.13 16.43 -6.41
C ILE A 170 5.32 15.34 -7.10
N ASP A 171 5.91 14.15 -7.22
CA ASP A 171 5.24 13.00 -7.82
C ASP A 171 4.11 12.49 -6.91
N HIS A 172 2.98 12.12 -7.51
CA HIS A 172 1.82 11.54 -6.83
C HIS A 172 2.16 10.28 -5.99
N VAL A 173 3.25 9.57 -6.35
CA VAL A 173 3.76 8.43 -5.57
C VAL A 173 4.12 8.81 -4.14
N ALA A 174 4.35 10.09 -3.82
CA ALA A 174 4.59 10.50 -2.44
C ALA A 174 3.37 10.29 -1.53
N HIS A 175 2.15 10.14 -2.06
CA HIS A 175 0.98 9.71 -1.29
C HIS A 175 0.97 8.20 -1.01
N LEU A 176 1.68 7.39 -1.81
CA LEU A 176 1.70 5.93 -1.67
C LEU A 176 2.46 5.48 -0.41
N GLY A 177 3.52 6.18 -0.04
CA GLY A 177 4.30 5.90 1.17
C GLY A 177 3.43 5.86 2.45
N PRO A 178 2.76 6.97 2.82
CA PRO A 178 1.90 6.99 4.00
C PRO A 178 0.69 6.05 3.89
N SER A 179 0.11 5.85 2.70
CA SER A 179 -1.04 4.94 2.54
C SER A 179 -0.65 3.46 2.70
N ALA A 180 0.48 3.05 2.14
CA ALA A 180 0.99 1.69 2.30
C ALA A 180 1.40 1.42 3.76
N ALA A 181 2.03 2.40 4.42
CA ALA A 181 2.36 2.31 5.83
C ALA A 181 1.11 2.16 6.72
N ALA A 182 0.08 2.96 6.46
CA ALA A 182 -1.21 2.85 7.15
C ALA A 182 -1.84 1.47 6.97
N GLY A 183 -1.96 0.98 5.72
CA GLY A 183 -2.50 -0.35 5.42
C GLY A 183 -1.71 -1.49 6.07
N ILE A 184 -0.37 -1.40 6.09
CA ILE A 184 0.48 -2.37 6.80
C ILE A 184 0.26 -2.30 8.32
N GLY A 185 0.10 -1.10 8.88
CA GLY A 185 -0.24 -0.91 10.30
C GLY A 185 -1.54 -1.62 10.67
N THR A 186 -2.59 -1.42 9.87
CA THR A 186 -3.87 -2.11 9.99
C THR A 186 -3.73 -3.63 9.89
N LEU A 187 -2.99 -4.12 8.90
CA LEU A 187 -2.75 -5.56 8.68
C LEU A 187 -2.12 -6.23 9.89
N LEU A 188 -1.13 -5.56 10.48
CA LEU A 188 -0.35 -6.05 11.60
C LEU A 188 -1.06 -5.85 12.95
N ASP A 189 -2.17 -5.11 12.98
CA ASP A 189 -2.93 -4.77 14.19
C ASP A 189 -2.09 -3.94 15.18
N LEU A 190 -1.34 -2.97 14.64
CA LEU A 190 -0.50 -2.08 15.42
C LEU A 190 -1.33 -0.98 16.09
N ASP A 191 -0.83 -0.48 17.22
CA ASP A 191 -1.44 0.67 17.88
C ASP A 191 -1.17 1.98 17.11
N GLU A 192 -2.04 2.97 17.34
CA GLU A 192 -1.91 4.32 16.75
C GLU A 192 -0.52 4.91 16.99
N ALA A 193 0.06 4.67 18.17
CA ALA A 193 1.35 5.20 18.55
C ALA A 193 2.52 4.60 17.75
N THR A 194 2.35 3.43 17.16
CA THR A 194 3.35 2.78 16.30
C THR A 194 3.17 3.18 14.84
N ILE A 195 1.94 3.49 14.42
CA ILE A 195 1.62 3.90 13.04
C ILE A 195 1.95 5.39 12.80
N SER A 196 1.73 6.25 13.81
CA SER A 196 1.93 7.72 13.83
C SER A 196 3.39 8.11 13.95
#